data_AF-A0A382E063-F1
#
_entry.id   AF-A0A382E063-F1
#
_cell.length_a   1.000
_cell.length_b   1.000
_cell.length_c   1.000
_cell.angle_alpha   90.00
_cell.angle_beta   90.00
_cell.angle_gamma   90.00
#
_symmetry.space_group_name_H-M   'P 1'
#
loop_
_entity.id
_entity.type
_entity.pdbx_description
1 polymer ?
#
loop_
_entity_poly.entity_id
_entity_poly.type
_entity_poly.pdbx_seq_one_letter_code
_entity_poly.pdbx_strand_id
1 'polypeptide(L)'
;ELCDGVLIHPPMVNGEEIGALRKWVGEGAAVAGRPASEVHEVLQMEGLVRDTHREAVRAWSPRLVTPLAKPSGQQWLEQLGIDYDIAPIKPKLQEAAAKLLSFYPDNNHMEDWQGAEKISEVVPYELQAALVDKVAVAGDPDSVTKRMKELEDLGVDHIYLYPAESFSLPEHELRAFKEVIGPAFNLSP
;
A
#
# COMPACT_ATOMS: atom_id res chain seq x y z
N GLU A 1 -12.91 -6.31 20.65
CA GLU A 1 -13.28 -7.14 21.81
C GLU A 1 -12.18 -7.24 22.85
N LEU A 2 -11.02 -7.84 22.52
CA LEU A 2 -10.02 -8.23 23.53
C LEU A 2 -8.75 -7.36 23.56
N CYS A 3 -8.41 -6.71 22.46
CA CYS A 3 -7.13 -6.02 22.30
C CYS A 3 -7.21 -4.55 22.71
N ASP A 4 -6.11 -4.03 23.25
CA ASP A 4 -5.96 -2.60 23.53
C ASP A 4 -5.61 -1.78 22.28
N GLY A 5 -5.21 -2.44 21.19
CA GLY A 5 -4.98 -1.79 19.90
C GLY A 5 -5.16 -2.73 18.72
N VAL A 6 -5.25 -2.15 17.53
CA VAL A 6 -5.49 -2.85 16.27
C VAL A 6 -4.64 -2.26 15.15
N LEU A 7 -4.00 -3.15 14.37
CA LEU A 7 -3.42 -2.78 13.08
C LEU A 7 -4.51 -2.92 12.02
N ILE A 8 -4.87 -1.80 11.39
CA ILE A 8 -5.92 -1.74 10.36
C ILE A 8 -5.22 -1.64 9.00
N HIS A 9 -5.47 -2.59 8.10
CA HIS A 9 -4.99 -2.51 6.72
C HIS A 9 -6.18 -2.25 5.78
N PRO A 10 -6.39 -1.00 5.33
CA PRO A 10 -7.52 -0.69 4.48
C PRO A 10 -7.24 -1.13 3.03
N PRO A 11 -8.22 -1.72 2.32
CA PRO A 11 -8.06 -2.05 0.90
C PRO A 11 -7.77 -0.82 0.02
N MET A 12 -8.30 0.35 0.40
CA MET A 12 -7.98 1.65 -0.18
C MET A 12 -7.64 2.66 0.91
N VAL A 13 -6.70 3.54 0.61
CA VAL A 13 -6.31 4.62 1.52
C VAL A 13 -7.31 5.78 1.36
N ASN A 14 -8.54 5.65 1.85
CA ASN A 14 -9.55 6.71 1.78
C ASN A 14 -10.46 6.71 3.01
N GLY A 15 -11.18 7.83 3.22
CA GLY A 15 -12.03 8.02 4.40
C GLY A 15 -13.23 7.06 4.50
N GLU A 16 -13.73 6.55 3.38
CA GLU A 16 -14.84 5.60 3.35
C GLU A 16 -14.42 4.24 3.92
N GLU A 17 -13.33 3.65 3.38
CA GLU A 17 -12.78 2.39 3.85
C GLU A 17 -12.27 2.47 5.29
N ILE A 18 -11.55 3.54 5.62
CA ILE A 18 -11.07 3.78 6.99
C ILE A 18 -12.26 3.90 7.96
N GLY A 19 -13.31 4.63 7.57
CA GLY A 19 -14.52 4.78 8.37
C GLY A 19 -15.27 3.46 8.58
N ALA A 20 -15.37 2.63 7.54
CA ALA A 20 -16.01 1.30 7.63
C ALA A 20 -15.25 0.37 8.59
N LEU A 21 -13.92 0.37 8.53
CA LEU A 21 -13.08 -0.44 9.42
C LEU A 21 -13.14 0.06 10.86
N ARG A 22 -13.14 1.37 11.09
CA ARG A 22 -13.36 1.98 12.42
C ARG A 22 -14.70 1.58 13.01
N LYS A 23 -15.76 1.55 12.20
CA LYS A 23 -17.08 1.08 12.63
C LYS A 23 -17.03 -0.37 13.09
N TRP A 24 -16.37 -1.25 12.31
CA TRP A 24 -16.21 -2.66 12.67
C TRP A 24 -15.42 -2.85 13.98
N VAL A 25 -14.35 -2.07 14.18
CA VAL A 25 -13.60 -2.04 15.45
C VAL A 25 -14.49 -1.58 16.61
N GLY A 26 -15.30 -0.53 16.41
CA GLY A 26 -16.23 -0.02 17.40
C GLY A 26 -17.33 -1.02 17.78
N GLU A 27 -17.87 -1.76 16.82
CA GLU A 27 -18.82 -2.86 17.07
C GLU A 27 -18.18 -3.94 17.96
N GLY A 28 -16.94 -4.33 17.65
CA GLY A 28 -16.18 -5.27 18.49
C GLY A 28 -15.83 -4.72 19.88
N ALA A 29 -15.62 -3.41 20.05
CA ALA A 29 -15.42 -2.81 21.37
C ALA A 29 -16.72 -2.83 22.20
N ALA A 30 -17.86 -2.54 21.55
CA ALA A 30 -19.17 -2.51 22.19
C ALA A 30 -19.61 -3.88 22.71
N VAL A 31 -19.30 -4.98 22.00
CA VAL A 31 -19.55 -6.35 22.47
C VAL A 31 -18.83 -6.63 23.80
N ALA A 32 -17.66 -6.04 24.01
CA ALA A 32 -16.89 -6.15 25.26
C ALA A 32 -17.28 -5.11 26.32
N GLY A 33 -18.31 -4.30 26.08
CA GLY A 33 -18.76 -3.25 27.01
C GLY A 33 -17.79 -2.07 27.15
N ARG A 34 -16.92 -1.84 26.16
CA ARG A 34 -15.92 -0.76 26.17
C ARG A 34 -16.19 0.24 25.04
N PRO A 35 -15.87 1.54 25.22
CA PRO A 35 -15.96 2.52 24.14
C PRO A 35 -14.86 2.28 23.08
N ALA A 36 -15.15 2.59 21.82
CA ALA A 36 -14.20 2.44 20.71
C ALA A 36 -12.90 3.25 20.91
N SER A 37 -12.98 4.39 21.61
CA SER A 37 -11.84 5.26 21.91
C SER A 37 -10.79 4.62 22.82
N GLU A 38 -11.09 3.50 23.46
CA GLU A 38 -10.11 2.73 24.24
C GLU A 38 -9.29 1.74 23.39
N VAL A 39 -9.61 1.59 22.10
CA VAL A 39 -8.84 0.75 21.17
C VAL A 39 -7.89 1.64 20.39
N HIS A 40 -6.59 1.50 20.63
CA HIS A 40 -5.53 2.19 19.90
C HIS A 40 -5.52 1.76 18.43
N GLU A 41 -5.82 2.70 17.53
CA GLU A 41 -5.77 2.47 16.10
C GLU A 41 -4.36 2.73 15.56
N VAL A 42 -3.84 1.81 14.75
CA VAL A 42 -2.65 2.01 13.93
C VAL A 42 -2.97 1.61 12.49
N LEU A 43 -2.88 2.56 11.56
CA LEU A 43 -3.14 2.28 10.16
C LEU A 43 -1.89 1.66 9.52
N GLN A 44 -2.00 0.41 9.08
CA GLN A 44 -0.93 -0.34 8.44
C GLN A 44 -1.02 -0.19 6.91
N MET A 45 0.06 0.26 6.28
CA MET A 45 0.11 0.45 4.83
C MET A 45 1.50 0.23 4.24
N GLU A 46 1.54 -0.15 2.96
CA GLU A 46 2.79 -0.26 2.22
C GLU A 46 3.35 1.14 1.95
N GLY A 47 4.62 1.32 2.34
CA GLY A 47 5.39 2.54 2.10
C GLY A 47 6.50 2.31 1.09
N LEU A 48 6.70 3.28 0.19
CA LEU A 48 7.84 3.27 -0.72
C LEU A 48 8.21 4.70 -1.13
N VAL A 49 9.43 5.14 -0.81
CA VAL A 49 9.90 6.48 -1.20
C VAL A 49 11.02 6.38 -2.22
N ARG A 50 10.92 7.09 -3.33
CA ARG A 50 11.99 7.22 -4.35
C ARG A 50 12.22 8.69 -4.66
N ASP A 51 13.18 9.00 -5.55
CA ASP A 51 13.48 10.39 -5.89
C ASP A 51 12.38 11.01 -6.76
N THR A 52 11.63 10.18 -7.49
CA THR A 52 10.46 10.59 -8.27
C THR A 52 9.27 9.68 -8.04
N HIS A 53 8.06 10.22 -8.19
CA HIS A 53 6.83 9.43 -8.19
C HIS A 53 6.86 8.28 -9.22
N ARG A 54 7.41 8.51 -10.42
CA ARG A 54 7.52 7.47 -11.46
C ARG A 54 8.38 6.29 -11.03
N GLU A 55 9.50 6.54 -10.36
CA GLU A 55 10.37 5.48 -9.83
C GLU A 55 9.67 4.72 -8.71
N ALA A 56 8.95 5.42 -7.81
CA ALA A 56 8.18 4.77 -6.76
C ALA A 56 7.08 3.87 -7.34
N VAL A 57 6.33 4.33 -8.35
CA VAL A 57 5.33 3.51 -9.05
C VAL A 57 5.96 2.25 -9.64
N ARG A 58 7.10 2.39 -10.32
CA ARG A 58 7.80 1.23 -10.92
C ARG A 58 8.28 0.25 -9.87
N ALA A 59 8.95 0.73 -8.83
CA ALA A 59 9.45 -0.09 -7.75
C ALA A 59 8.33 -0.75 -6.92
N TRP A 60 7.13 -0.18 -6.87
CA TRP A 60 5.99 -0.81 -6.18
C TRP A 60 5.23 -1.82 -7.07
N SER A 61 5.32 -1.68 -8.40
CA SER A 61 4.57 -2.48 -9.38
C SER A 61 4.66 -4.01 -9.29
N PRO A 62 5.74 -4.65 -8.78
CA PRO A 62 5.76 -6.09 -8.54
C PRO A 62 4.58 -6.63 -7.73
N ARG A 63 4.05 -5.83 -6.81
CA ARG A 63 2.89 -6.15 -5.96
C ARG A 63 1.59 -6.29 -6.76
N LEU A 64 1.52 -5.70 -7.95
CA LEU A 64 0.30 -5.65 -8.77
C LEU A 64 0.05 -6.90 -9.60
N VAL A 65 1.12 -7.54 -10.06
CA VAL A 65 1.04 -8.60 -11.06
C VAL A 65 0.19 -9.77 -10.58
N THR A 66 0.42 -10.23 -9.36
CA THR A 66 -0.28 -11.40 -8.81
C THR A 66 -1.77 -11.14 -8.56
N PRO A 67 -2.18 -10.05 -7.88
CA PRO A 67 -3.60 -9.68 -7.77
C PRO A 67 -4.30 -9.54 -9.12
N LEU A 68 -3.69 -8.86 -10.09
CA LEU A 68 -4.27 -8.67 -11.42
C LEU A 68 -4.36 -9.97 -12.22
N ALA A 69 -3.46 -10.93 -12.00
CA ALA A 69 -3.49 -12.23 -12.68
C ALA A 69 -4.62 -13.16 -12.19
N LYS A 70 -5.08 -13.01 -10.94
CA LYS A 70 -6.16 -13.84 -10.34
C LYS A 70 -7.49 -13.65 -11.07
N PRO A 71 -8.42 -14.64 -11.06
CA PRO A 71 -9.75 -14.49 -11.67
C PRO A 71 -10.51 -13.23 -11.20
N SER A 72 -10.34 -12.84 -9.93
CA SER A 72 -10.94 -11.65 -9.32
C SER A 72 -10.25 -10.33 -9.67
N GLY A 73 -9.21 -10.33 -10.51
CA GLY A 73 -8.43 -9.12 -10.82
C GLY A 73 -9.26 -7.98 -11.44
N GLN A 74 -10.25 -8.29 -12.29
CA GLN A 74 -11.13 -7.27 -12.87
C GLN A 74 -12.05 -6.66 -11.79
N GLN A 75 -12.65 -7.51 -10.95
CA GLN A 75 -13.47 -7.09 -9.82
C GLN A 75 -12.68 -6.19 -8.86
N TRP A 76 -11.40 -6.49 -8.64
CA TRP A 76 -10.54 -5.65 -7.81
C TRP A 76 -10.38 -4.23 -8.39
N LEU A 77 -10.16 -4.10 -9.70
CA LEU A 77 -10.12 -2.77 -10.34
C LEU A 77 -11.44 -2.01 -10.20
N GLU A 78 -12.56 -2.69 -10.41
CA GLU A 78 -13.90 -2.11 -10.26
C GLU A 78 -14.14 -1.61 -8.84
N GLN A 79 -13.74 -2.37 -7.81
CA GLN A 79 -13.82 -1.96 -6.41
C GLN A 79 -12.96 -0.72 -6.09
N LEU A 80 -11.84 -0.55 -6.79
CA LEU A 80 -10.97 0.62 -6.67
C LEU A 80 -11.46 1.83 -7.49
N GLY A 81 -12.55 1.67 -8.25
CA GLY A 81 -13.07 2.67 -9.18
C GLY A 81 -12.15 2.93 -10.38
N ILE A 82 -11.36 1.94 -10.78
CA ILE A 82 -10.43 2.02 -11.91
C ILE A 82 -11.10 1.44 -13.16
N ASP A 83 -11.37 2.31 -14.14
CA ASP A 83 -11.93 1.92 -15.44
C ASP A 83 -10.82 1.43 -16.37
N TYR A 84 -10.50 0.14 -16.29
CA TYR A 84 -9.56 -0.53 -17.17
C TYR A 84 -9.97 -1.99 -17.41
N ASP A 85 -10.03 -2.41 -18.68
CA ASP A 85 -10.28 -3.80 -19.06
C ASP A 85 -8.96 -4.59 -19.05
N ILE A 86 -8.79 -5.52 -18.11
CA ILE A 86 -7.58 -6.36 -18.02
C ILE A 86 -7.61 -7.56 -18.95
N ALA A 87 -8.73 -7.88 -19.59
CA ALA A 87 -8.84 -9.06 -20.45
C ALA A 87 -7.75 -9.13 -21.55
N PRO A 88 -7.39 -8.03 -22.25
CA PRO A 88 -6.34 -8.07 -23.28
C PRO A 88 -4.94 -8.40 -22.76
N ILE A 89 -4.65 -8.07 -21.50
CA ILE A 89 -3.33 -8.31 -20.88
C ILE A 89 -3.33 -9.52 -19.93
N LYS A 90 -4.48 -10.16 -19.71
CA LYS A 90 -4.65 -11.26 -18.75
C LYS A 90 -3.68 -12.43 -18.96
N PRO A 91 -3.44 -12.93 -20.19
CA PRO A 91 -2.49 -14.02 -20.38
C PRO A 91 -1.06 -13.63 -20.02
N LYS A 92 -0.66 -12.38 -20.32
CA LYS A 92 0.66 -11.85 -19.98
C LYS A 92 0.83 -11.68 -18.47
N LEU A 93 -0.22 -11.25 -17.76
CA LEU A 93 -0.24 -11.16 -16.30
C LEU A 93 -0.04 -12.53 -15.65
N GLN A 94 -0.70 -13.58 -16.18
CA GLN A 94 -0.56 -14.95 -15.68
C GLN A 94 0.85 -15.49 -15.92
N GLU A 95 1.43 -15.25 -17.09
CA GLU A 95 2.83 -15.61 -17.38
C GLU A 95 3.80 -14.86 -16.47
N ALA A 96 3.61 -13.55 -16.26
CA ALA A 96 4.41 -12.74 -15.37
C ALA A 96 4.32 -13.22 -13.92
N ALA A 97 3.11 -13.50 -13.41
CA ALA A 97 2.92 -14.04 -12.06
C ALA A 97 3.62 -15.39 -11.87
N ALA A 98 3.61 -16.26 -12.88
CA ALA A 98 4.36 -17.51 -12.85
C ALA A 98 5.87 -17.30 -12.84
N LYS A 99 6.38 -16.28 -13.56
CA LYS A 99 7.81 -15.92 -13.52
C LYS A 99 8.23 -15.37 -12.16
N LEU A 100 7.41 -14.54 -11.52
CA LEU A 100 7.70 -14.00 -10.18
C LEU A 100 7.89 -15.10 -9.13
N LEU A 101 7.15 -16.21 -9.25
CA LEU A 101 7.32 -17.38 -8.36
C LEU A 101 8.69 -18.06 -8.49
N SER A 102 9.47 -17.77 -9.55
CA SER A 102 10.85 -18.24 -9.66
C SER A 102 11.83 -17.45 -8.81
N PHE A 103 11.47 -16.24 -8.36
CA PHE A 103 12.30 -15.41 -7.48
C PHE A 103 12.06 -15.74 -6.01
N TYR A 104 10.81 -16.05 -5.64
CA TYR A 104 10.48 -16.53 -4.31
C TYR A 104 9.09 -17.20 -4.30
N PRO A 105 8.84 -18.19 -3.42
CA PRO A 105 7.53 -18.85 -3.33
C PRO A 105 6.37 -17.93 -2.91
N ASP A 106 6.69 -16.78 -2.29
CA ASP A 106 5.74 -15.73 -1.96
C ASP A 106 6.02 -14.49 -2.83
N ASN A 107 5.07 -14.14 -3.70
CA ASN A 107 5.18 -13.01 -4.61
C ASN A 107 5.18 -11.65 -3.90
N ASN A 108 5.02 -11.61 -2.57
CA ASN A 108 5.21 -10.40 -1.76
C ASN A 108 6.65 -10.24 -1.24
N HIS A 109 7.50 -11.25 -1.38
CA HIS A 109 8.84 -11.28 -0.81
C HIS A 109 9.85 -11.70 -1.88
N MET A 110 10.17 -10.81 -2.82
CA MET A 110 11.04 -11.16 -3.94
C MET A 110 12.51 -10.84 -3.64
N GLU A 111 13.41 -11.80 -3.87
CA GLU A 111 14.86 -11.60 -3.72
C GLU A 111 15.43 -10.69 -4.82
N ASP A 112 15.02 -10.88 -6.07
CA ASP A 112 15.40 -10.02 -7.21
C ASP A 112 14.31 -8.99 -7.51
N TRP A 113 14.29 -7.90 -6.74
CA TRP A 113 13.30 -6.83 -6.89
C TRP A 113 13.41 -6.12 -8.24
N GLN A 114 14.63 -5.84 -8.71
CA GLN A 114 14.85 -5.17 -10.00
C GLN A 114 14.41 -6.05 -11.18
N GLY A 115 14.63 -7.36 -11.11
CA GLY A 115 14.07 -8.31 -12.07
C GLY A 115 12.55 -8.29 -12.06
N ALA A 116 11.95 -8.17 -10.88
CA ALA A 116 10.50 -8.17 -10.73
C ALA A 116 9.85 -6.89 -11.27
N GLU A 117 10.50 -5.73 -11.10
CA GLU A 117 10.06 -4.47 -11.70
C GLU A 117 9.94 -4.61 -13.23
N LYS A 118 10.95 -5.22 -13.88
CA LYS A 118 10.93 -5.48 -15.34
C LYS A 118 9.82 -6.42 -15.74
N ILE A 119 9.58 -7.49 -14.98
CA ILE A 119 8.47 -8.42 -15.23
C ILE A 119 7.12 -7.69 -15.13
N SER A 120 7.03 -6.70 -14.25
CA SER A 120 5.80 -5.94 -13.98
C SER A 120 5.44 -4.95 -15.09
N GLU A 121 6.35 -4.68 -16.04
CA GLU A 121 6.08 -3.83 -17.22
C GLU A 121 4.99 -4.40 -18.15
N VAL A 122 4.55 -5.65 -17.94
CA VAL A 122 3.34 -6.18 -18.58
C VAL A 122 2.08 -5.39 -18.21
N VAL A 123 2.09 -4.72 -17.06
CA VAL A 123 1.06 -3.78 -16.63
C VAL A 123 1.39 -2.40 -17.22
N PRO A 124 0.50 -1.76 -17.99
CA PRO A 124 0.74 -0.41 -18.49
C PRO A 124 0.98 0.58 -17.35
N TYR A 125 1.88 1.54 -17.57
CA TYR A 125 2.28 2.49 -16.53
C TYR A 125 1.10 3.26 -15.92
N GLU A 126 0.14 3.71 -16.73
CA GLU A 126 -1.03 4.44 -16.23
C GLU A 126 -1.88 3.59 -15.27
N LEU A 127 -1.98 2.29 -15.53
CA LEU A 127 -2.66 1.36 -14.62
C LEU A 127 -1.82 1.12 -13.35
N GLN A 128 -0.50 1.04 -13.48
CA GLN A 128 0.40 0.95 -12.31
C GLN A 128 0.23 2.17 -11.40
N ALA A 129 0.31 3.38 -11.95
CA ALA A 129 0.18 4.63 -11.21
C ALA A 129 -1.20 4.74 -10.54
N ALA A 130 -2.28 4.50 -11.29
CA ALA A 130 -3.64 4.54 -10.76
C ALA A 130 -3.86 3.56 -9.58
N LEU A 131 -3.25 2.38 -9.64
CA LEU A 131 -3.34 1.41 -8.55
C LEU A 131 -2.50 1.84 -7.34
N VAL A 132 -1.24 2.23 -7.55
CA VAL A 132 -0.33 2.71 -6.50
C VAL A 132 -0.97 3.83 -5.69
N ASP A 133 -1.55 4.82 -6.35
CA ASP A 133 -2.19 5.98 -5.71
C ASP A 133 -3.39 5.59 -4.82
N LYS A 134 -4.04 4.46 -5.11
CA LYS A 134 -5.22 3.99 -4.38
C LYS A 134 -4.86 3.16 -3.15
N VAL A 135 -3.81 2.36 -3.23
CA VAL A 135 -3.57 1.26 -2.27
C VAL A 135 -2.27 1.37 -1.48
N ALA A 136 -1.37 2.29 -1.84
CA ALA A 136 -0.08 2.46 -1.17
C ALA A 136 0.18 3.92 -0.81
N VAL A 137 1.18 4.13 0.06
CA VAL A 137 1.81 5.44 0.26
C VAL A 137 3.17 5.39 -0.40
N ALA A 138 3.17 5.68 -1.70
CA ALA A 138 4.37 5.63 -2.52
C ALA A 138 4.54 6.88 -3.37
N GLY A 139 5.77 7.37 -3.48
CA GLY A 139 6.06 8.57 -4.25
C GLY A 139 7.45 9.15 -3.98
N ASP A 140 7.64 10.39 -4.42
CA ASP A 140 8.70 11.24 -3.90
C ASP A 140 8.40 11.72 -2.47
N PRO A 141 9.41 12.24 -1.73
CA PRO A 141 9.21 12.64 -0.34
C PRO A 141 8.07 13.65 -0.14
N ASP A 142 7.91 14.63 -1.04
CA ASP A 142 6.87 15.65 -0.93
C ASP A 142 5.47 15.05 -1.15
N SER A 143 5.33 14.18 -2.14
CA SER A 143 4.09 13.47 -2.44
C SER A 143 3.67 12.56 -1.28
N VAL A 144 4.63 11.85 -0.67
CA VAL A 144 4.38 11.02 0.51
C VAL A 144 4.01 11.87 1.72
N THR A 145 4.71 12.99 1.98
CA THR A 145 4.33 13.94 3.02
C THR A 145 2.91 14.45 2.85
N LYS A 146 2.54 14.86 1.64
CA LYS A 146 1.17 15.31 1.34
C LYS A 146 0.15 14.22 1.64
N ARG A 147 0.43 12.98 1.20
CA ARG A 147 -0.45 11.84 1.41
C ARG A 147 -0.65 11.52 2.90
N MET A 148 0.41 11.62 3.70
CA MET A 148 0.32 11.44 5.14
C MET A 148 -0.49 12.57 5.81
N LYS A 149 -0.42 13.81 5.33
CA LYS A 149 -1.27 14.90 5.83
C LYS A 149 -2.74 14.71 5.49
N GLU A 150 -3.05 14.19 4.31
CA GLU A 150 -4.43 13.80 3.97
C GLU A 150 -4.97 12.71 4.91
N LEU A 151 -4.11 11.81 5.41
CA LEU A 151 -4.50 10.82 6.42
C LEU A 151 -4.68 11.44 7.80
N GLU A 152 -3.81 12.37 8.19
CA GLU A 152 -3.96 13.18 9.40
C GLU A 152 -5.29 13.94 9.40
N ASP A 153 -5.69 14.54 8.27
CA ASP A 153 -6.99 15.22 8.09
C ASP A 153 -8.20 14.26 8.26
N LEU A 154 -7.99 12.96 8.03
CA LEU A 154 -8.98 11.91 8.29
C LEU A 154 -8.96 11.41 9.76
N GLY A 155 -8.15 12.05 10.61
CA GLY A 155 -7.97 11.69 12.02
C GLY A 155 -7.13 10.44 12.21
N VAL A 156 -6.18 10.16 11.31
CA VAL A 156 -5.21 9.07 11.48
C VAL A 156 -3.96 9.62 12.15
N ASP A 157 -3.74 9.24 13.40
CA ASP A 157 -2.62 9.75 14.21
C ASP A 157 -1.43 8.78 14.31
N HIS A 158 -1.62 7.51 13.94
CA HIS A 158 -0.60 6.47 14.00
C HIS A 158 -0.60 5.64 12.72
N ILE A 159 0.56 5.56 12.07
CA ILE A 159 0.74 4.80 10.84
C ILE A 159 1.91 3.83 11.02
N TYR A 160 1.68 2.56 10.71
CA TYR A 160 2.72 1.57 10.52
C TYR A 160 3.02 1.43 9.02
N LEU A 161 4.10 2.08 8.57
CA LEU A 161 4.61 1.94 7.21
C LEU A 161 5.55 0.74 7.15
N TYR A 162 5.20 -0.27 6.35
CA TYR A 162 6.08 -1.38 6.08
C TYR A 162 6.62 -1.29 4.64
N PRO A 163 7.91 -1.62 4.42
CA PRO A 163 8.54 -1.45 3.11
C PRO A 163 7.99 -2.44 2.10
N ALA A 164 7.92 -2.03 0.84
CA ALA A 164 7.58 -2.94 -0.25
C ALA A 164 8.70 -3.97 -0.50
N GLU A 165 9.97 -3.60 -0.31
CA GLU A 165 11.12 -4.47 -0.53
C GLU A 165 11.48 -5.24 0.75
N SER A 166 11.44 -6.58 0.68
CA SER A 166 11.58 -7.42 1.89
C SER A 166 13.02 -7.79 2.26
N PHE A 167 13.94 -7.73 1.29
CA PHE A 167 15.35 -8.13 1.48
C PHE A 167 16.33 -6.95 1.40
N SER A 168 15.80 -5.72 1.33
CA SER A 168 16.56 -4.47 1.31
C SER A 168 16.33 -3.69 2.62
N LEU A 169 17.33 -2.93 3.06
CA LEU A 169 17.11 -1.92 4.09
C LEU A 169 16.34 -0.73 3.49
N PRO A 170 15.41 -0.10 4.23
CA PRO A 170 14.58 1.00 3.73
C PRO A 170 15.35 2.34 3.73
N GLU A 171 16.50 2.40 3.07
CA GLU A 171 17.41 3.56 3.14
C GLU A 171 16.80 4.83 2.55
N HIS A 172 15.99 4.70 1.48
CA HIS A 172 15.31 5.83 0.87
C HIS A 172 14.23 6.39 1.79
N GLU A 173 13.44 5.51 2.40
CA GLU A 173 12.39 5.88 3.34
C GLU A 173 13.01 6.53 4.59
N LEU A 174 14.05 5.92 5.19
CA LEU A 174 14.74 6.47 6.35
C LEU A 174 15.31 7.88 6.07
N ARG A 175 15.90 8.08 4.89
CA ARG A 175 16.40 9.38 4.45
C ARG A 175 15.27 10.39 4.28
N ALA A 176 14.20 10.02 3.60
CA ALA A 176 13.04 10.88 3.41
C ALA A 176 12.38 11.26 4.74
N PHE A 177 12.27 10.33 5.69
CA PHE A 177 11.79 10.59 7.05
C PHE A 177 12.69 11.57 7.80
N LYS A 178 14.00 11.43 7.68
CA LYS A 178 14.94 12.33 8.32
C LYS A 178 14.93 13.74 7.71
N GLU A 179 14.84 13.85 6.39
CA GLU A 179 15.15 15.09 5.67
C GLU A 179 13.91 15.91 5.28
N VAL A 180 12.77 15.25 5.04
CA VAL A 180 11.56 15.91 4.48
C VAL A 180 10.31 15.59 5.30
N ILE A 181 9.96 14.31 5.43
CA ILE A 181 8.69 13.88 6.03
C ILE A 181 8.67 14.20 7.52
N GLY A 182 9.68 13.78 8.29
CA GLY A 182 9.74 14.02 9.74
C GLY A 182 9.68 15.50 10.11
N PRO A 183 10.48 16.39 9.49
CA PRO A 183 10.37 17.83 9.69
C PRO A 183 8.97 18.39 9.41
N ALA A 184 8.25 17.87 8.41
CA ALA A 184 6.90 18.33 8.07
C ALA A 184 5.83 18.00 9.13
N PHE A 185 6.10 17.02 10.01
CA PHE A 185 5.24 16.60 11.13
C PHE A 185 5.83 16.98 12.50
N ASN A 186 6.92 17.76 12.53
CA ASN A 186 7.68 18.06 13.75
C ASN A 186 8.08 16.81 14.55
N LEU A 187 8.35 15.69 13.86
CA LEU A 187 8.86 14.49 14.52
C LEU A 187 10.25 14.81 15.07
N SER A 188 10.45 14.57 16.37
CA SER A 188 11.78 14.67 16.95
C SER A 188 12.69 13.59 16.37
N PRO A 189 13.95 13.90 16.01
CA PRO A 189 14.89 12.91 15.48
C PRO A 189 15.29 11.86 16.51
#